data_AF-A0A183P502-F1
#
_entry.id   AF-A0A183P502-F1
#
_cell.length_a   1.000
_cell.length_b   1.000
_cell.length_c   1.000
_cell.angle_alpha   90.00
_cell.angle_beta   90.00
_cell.angle_gamma   90.00
#
_symmetry.space_group_name_H-M   'P 1'
#
loop_
_entity.id
_entity.type
_entity.pdbx_description
1 polymer ?
#
loop_
_entity_poly.entity_id
_entity_poly.type
_entity_poly.pdbx_seq_one_letter_code
_entity_poly.pdbx_strand_id
1 'polypeptide(L)' 'MADCPDGWFNFEANCYSFFVQDPLNYLAARKNCEKHGGLLLRIDTLKEHQFVADRLNDIAVNRS' A
#
# COMPACT_ATOMS: atom_id res chain seq x y z
N MET A 1 12.10 11.08 11.51
CA MET A 1 10.91 10.24 11.36
C MET A 1 10.32 10.57 10.01
N ALA A 2 10.11 9.61 9.12
CA ALA A 2 9.28 9.87 7.95
C ALA A 2 7.83 9.82 8.44
N ASP A 3 7.28 10.98 8.78
CA ASP A 3 5.85 11.07 9.10
C ASP A 3 5.10 10.84 7.80
N CYS A 4 4.46 9.68 7.69
CA CYS A 4 3.63 9.37 6.54
C CYS A 4 2.37 10.22 6.57
N PRO A 5 1.79 10.56 5.39
CA PRO A 5 0.51 11.25 5.35
C PRO A 5 -0.58 10.48 6.10
N ASP A 6 -1.60 11.20 6.58
CA ASP A 6 -2.72 10.57 7.29
C ASP A 6 -3.33 9.42 6.49
N GLY A 7 -3.53 8.28 7.16
CA GLY A 7 -4.07 7.06 6.54
C GLY A 7 -3.06 6.23 5.74
N TRP A 8 -1.78 6.60 5.73
CA TRP A 8 -0.70 5.79 5.16
C TRP A 8 0.06 5.02 6.25
N PHE A 9 0.57 3.85 5.88
CA PHE A 9 1.36 3.01 6.76
C PHE A 9 2.84 3.26 6.52
N ASN A 10 3.59 3.52 7.59
CA ASN A 10 5.04 3.59 7.52
C ASN A 10 5.65 2.18 7.57
N PHE A 11 6.65 1.95 6.71
CA PHE A 11 7.56 0.84 6.84
C PHE A 11 8.95 1.26 6.34
N GLU A 12 9.93 1.19 7.23
CA GLU A 12 11.28 1.70 7.01
C GLU A 12 11.27 3.16 6.51
N ALA A 13 11.82 3.43 5.33
CA ALA A 13 11.92 4.78 4.75
C ALA A 13 10.72 5.14 3.84
N ASN A 14 9.73 4.26 3.71
CA ASN A 14 8.64 4.38 2.74
C ASN A 14 7.27 4.48 3.42
N CYS A 15 6.31 5.02 2.67
CA CYS A 15 4.91 5.11 3.06
C CYS A 15 4.04 4.33 2.07
N TYR A 16 3.06 3.59 2.61
CA TYR A 16 2.24 2.65 1.85
C TYR A 16 0.75 2.96 2.04
N SER A 17 -0.03 2.83 0.98
CA SER A 17 -1.49 2.93 1.02
C SER A 17 -2.10 1.80 0.18
N PHE A 18 -3.21 1.23 0.66
CA PHE A 18 -3.80 0.01 0.11
C PHE A 18 -5.23 0.28 -0.38
N PHE A 19 -5.40 0.32 -1.71
CA PHE A 19 -6.70 0.51 -2.36
C PHE A 19 -7.31 -0.85 -2.73
N VAL A 20 -8.01 -1.48 -1.78
CA VAL A 20 -8.55 -2.85 -1.91
C VAL A 20 -10.07 -2.93 -2.10
N GLN A 21 -10.77 -1.79 -2.18
CA GLN A 21 -12.24 -1.77 -2.34
C GLN A 21 -12.65 -2.08 -3.79
N ASP A 22 -12.06 -1.38 -4.75
CA ASP A 22 -12.38 -1.51 -6.17
C ASP A 22 -11.18 -2.07 -6.94
N PRO A 23 -11.21 -3.34 -7.37
CA PRO A 23 -10.13 -3.91 -8.17
C PRO A 23 -9.98 -3.17 -9.50
N LEU A 24 -8.76 -2.70 -9.76
CA LEU A 24 -8.40 -2.01 -10.99
C LEU A 24 -7.47 -2.88 -11.83
N ASN A 25 -7.54 -2.74 -13.15
CA ASN A 25 -6.48 -3.26 -14.00
C ASN A 25 -5.16 -2.51 -13.73
N TYR A 26 -4.04 -3.10 -14.14
CA TYR A 26 -2.70 -2.57 -13.86
C TYR A 26 -2.52 -1.08 -14.22
N LEU A 27 -2.99 -0.67 -15.42
CA LEU A 27 -2.83 0.71 -15.88
C LEU A 27 -3.65 1.69 -15.04
N ALA A 28 -4.88 1.32 -14.69
CA ALA A 28 -5.74 2.13 -13.83
C ALA A 28 -5.20 2.21 -12.39
N ALA A 29 -4.70 1.09 -11.85
CA ALA A 29 -4.06 1.06 -10.53
C ALA A 29 -2.83 1.97 -10.47
N ARG A 30 -1.96 1.91 -11.48
CA ARG A 30 -0.78 2.79 -11.56
C ARG A 30 -1.16 4.27 -11.56
N LYS A 31 -2.11 4.66 -12.43
CA LYS A 31 -2.62 6.04 -12.47
C LYS A 31 -3.27 6.46 -11.16
N ASN A 32 -3.95 5.54 -10.47
CA ASN A 32 -4.56 5.82 -9.17
C ASN A 32 -3.49 6.10 -8.09
N CYS A 33 -2.42 5.31 -8.04
CA CYS A 33 -1.31 5.56 -7.12
C CYS A 33 -0.61 6.91 -7.43
N GLU A 34 -0.33 7.19 -8.70
CA GLU A 34 0.26 8.47 -9.15
C GLU A 34 -0.60 9.68 -8.75
N LYS A 35 -1.93 9.57 -8.88
CA LYS A 35 -2.88 10.61 -8.46
C LYS A 35 -2.81 10.93 -6.96
N HIS A 36 -2.46 9.94 -6.13
CA HIS A 36 -2.30 10.11 -4.68
C HIS A 36 -0.86 10.46 -4.26
N GLY A 37 0.01 10.82 -5.22
CA GLY A 37 1.40 11.20 -4.95
C GLY A 37 2.33 10.02 -4.66
N GLY A 38 1.89 8.79 -4.94
CA GLY A 38 2.67 7.57 -4.77
C GLY A 38 2.99 6.88 -6.09
N LEU A 39 3.64 5.72 -5.98
CA LEU A 39 3.89 4.82 -7.09
C LEU A 39 3.16 3.49 -6.85
N LEU A 40 2.85 2.77 -7.93
CA LEU A 40 2.34 1.41 -7.78
C LEU A 40 3.40 0.57 -7.04
N LEU A 41 2.96 -0.15 -6.01
CA LEU A 41 3.82 -0.92 -5.13
C LEU A 41 4.75 -1.85 -5.90
N ARG A 42 6.05 -1.76 -5.61
CA ARG A 42 7.07 -2.74 -5.97
C ARG A 42 7.65 -3.29 -4.67
N ILE A 43 7.74 -4.62 -4.59
CA ILE A 43 8.30 -5.28 -3.41
C ILE A 43 9.75 -5.67 -3.75
N ASP A 44 10.69 -5.10 -3.01
CA ASP A 44 12.12 -5.26 -3.24
C ASP A 44 12.78 -6.20 -2.23
N THR A 45 12.17 -6.41 -1.05
CA THR A 45 12.74 -7.24 0.01
C THR A 45 11.72 -8.20 0.63
N LEU A 46 12.22 -9.28 1.24
CA LEU A 46 11.37 -10.23 1.97
C LEU A 46 10.68 -9.58 3.18
N LYS A 47 11.33 -8.62 3.85
CA LYS A 47 10.72 -7.91 4.98
C LYS A 47 9.56 -7.03 4.52
N GLU A 48 9.73 -6.34 3.40
CA GLU A 48 8.67 -5.56 2.78
C GLU A 48 7.50 -6.46 2.34
N HIS A 49 7.80 -7.63 1.77
CA HIS A 49 6.77 -8.61 1.42
C HIS A 49 5.94 -9.02 2.64
N GLN A 50 6.59 -9.35 3.76
CA GLN A 50 5.92 -9.73 5.02
C GLN A 50 5.05 -8.60 5.54
N PHE A 51 5.59 -7.37 5.62
CA PHE A 51 4.83 -6.19 6.03
C PHE A 51 3.58 -5.97 5.17
N VAL A 52 3.72 -6.03 3.84
CA VAL A 52 2.60 -5.85 2.91
C VAL A 52 1.54 -6.95 3.10
N ALA A 53 1.96 -8.21 3.23
CA ALA A 53 1.04 -9.33 3.43
C ALA A 53 0.26 -9.19 4.75
N ASP A 54 0.93 -8.85 5.85
CA ASP A 54 0.30 -8.64 7.16
C ASP A 54 -0.73 -7.52 7.10
N ARG A 55 -0.41 -6.39 6.46
CA ARG A 55 -1.35 -5.27 6.31
C ARG A 55 -2.55 -5.62 5.43
N LEU A 56 -2.34 -6.36 4.35
CA LEU A 56 -3.45 -6.83 3.52
C LEU A 56 -4.37 -7.79 4.27
N ASN A 57 -3.80 -8.67 5.11
CA ASN A 57 -4.58 -9.55 5.98
C ASN A 57 -5.37 -8.76 7.03
N ASP A 58 -4.75 -7.78 7.70
CA ASP A 58 -5.43 -6.92 8.66
C ASP A 58 -6.62 -6.19 8.01
N ILE A 59 -6.42 -5.64 6.81
CA ILE A 59 -7.49 -4.96 6.07
C ILE A 59 -8.59 -5.93 5.65
N ALA A 60 -8.25 -7.17 5.27
CA ALA A 60 -9.23 -8.19 4.92
C ALA A 60 -10.05 -8.62 6.16
N VAL A 61 -9.42 -8.77 7.33
CA VAL A 61 -10.10 -9.14 8.58
C VAL A 61 -11.00 -8.01 9.07
N ASN A 62 -10.56 -6.75 8.99
CA ASN A 62 -11.36 -5.58 9.37
C ASN A 62 -12.58 -5.35 8.45
N ARG A 63 -12.75 -6.13 7.38
CA ARG A 63 -13.95 -6.13 6.52
C ARG A 63 -15.00 -7.17 6.92
N SER A 64 -14.68 -8.09 7.83
CA SER A 64 -15.62 -9.07 8.41
C SER A 64 -16.44 -8.43 9.51
#